data_AF-A0A7W8L4H2-F1
#
_entry.id   AF-A0A7W8L4H2-F1
#
_cell.length_a   1.000
_cell.length_b   1.000
_cell.length_c   1.000
_cell.angle_alpha   90.00
_cell.angle_beta   90.00
_cell.angle_gamma   90.00
#
_symmetry.space_group_name_H-M   'P 1'
#
loop_
_entity.id
_entity.type
_entity.pdbx_description
1 polymer ?
#
loop_
_entity_poly.entity_id
_entity_poly.type
_entity_poly.pdbx_seq_one_letter_code
_entity_poly.pdbx_strand_id
1 'polypeptide(L)' 'MRQKNERLSVRDMMAQSALGPPATLHARITSMREKGWLLLHDTEDARRKQVELTPAALRLFDKLAEAFAKAAKGS' A
#
# COMPACT_ATOMS: atom_id res chain seq x y z
N MET A 1 -14.78 -4.23 -8.17
CA MET A 1 -14.51 -3.25 -7.10
C MET A 1 -13.80 -2.05 -7.73
N ARG A 2 -14.43 -0.88 -7.76
CA ARG A 2 -13.75 0.35 -8.17
C ARG A 2 -13.00 0.88 -6.95
N GLN A 3 -11.67 0.81 -6.95
CA GLN A 3 -10.87 1.55 -5.98
C GLN A 3 -11.30 3.01 -6.11
N LYS A 4 -11.81 3.61 -5.03
CA LYS A 4 -12.04 5.06 -5.00
C LYS A 4 -10.71 5.69 -5.40
N ASN A 5 -10.72 6.49 -6.45
CA ASN A 5 -9.53 7.12 -7.02
C ASN A 5 -9.01 8.27 -6.12
N GLU A 6 -9.16 8.09 -4.80
CA GLU A 6 -8.57 8.95 -3.79
C GLU A 6 -7.06 8.71 -3.88
N ARG A 7 -6.39 9.69 -4.48
CA ARG A 7 -4.94 9.78 -4.62
C ARG A 7 -4.28 9.73 -3.23
N LEU A 8 -3.98 8.51 -2.79
CA LEU A 8 -3.34 8.23 -1.50
C LEU A 8 -1.86 8.64 -1.54
N SER A 9 -1.48 9.65 -0.75
CA SER A 9 -0.08 10.08 -0.66
C SER A 9 0.66 9.45 0.52
N VAL A 10 2.00 9.49 0.51
CA VAL A 10 2.82 9.05 1.64
C VAL A 10 2.45 9.78 2.94
N ARG A 11 2.09 11.07 2.84
CA ARG A 11 1.62 11.85 3.98
C ARG A 11 0.31 11.32 4.55
N ASP A 12 -0.63 10.98 3.68
CA ASP A 12 -1.93 10.43 4.09
C ASP A 12 -1.75 9.07 4.76
N MET A 13 -0.80 8.26 4.28
CA MET A 13 -0.41 7.00 4.92
C MET A 13 0.18 7.22 6.31
N MET A 14 1.15 8.13 6.45
CA MET A 14 1.78 8.42 7.75
C MET A 14 0.82 9.01 8.79
N ALA A 15 -0.29 9.61 8.35
CA ALA A 15 -1.34 10.11 9.23
C ALA A 15 -2.25 9.00 9.80
N GLN A 16 -2.16 7.76 9.29
CA GLN A 16 -2.95 6.61 9.76
C GLN A 16 -2.40 6.05 11.08
N SER A 17 -2.63 6.75 12.19
CA SER A 17 -2.14 6.34 13.52
C SER A 17 -2.59 4.95 13.96
N ALA A 18 -3.74 4.48 13.46
CA ALA A 18 -4.24 3.12 13.71
C ALA A 18 -3.35 2.01 13.12
N LEU A 19 -2.53 2.34 12.11
CA LEU A 19 -1.60 1.40 11.48
C LEU A 19 -0.20 1.44 12.12
N GLY A 20 0.04 2.40 13.01
CA GLY A 20 1.28 2.53 13.79
C GLY A 20 1.89 3.93 13.75
N PRO A 21 3.04 4.13 14.43
CA PRO A 21 3.73 5.41 14.45
C PRO A 21 4.20 5.86 13.05
N PRO A 22 4.26 7.17 12.77
CA PRO A 22 4.67 7.68 11.45
C PRO A 22 6.03 7.17 10.96
N ALA A 23 7.00 7.04 11.86
CA ALA A 23 8.33 6.50 11.52
C ALA A 23 8.27 5.03 11.07
N THR A 24 7.45 4.22 11.74
CA THR A 24 7.22 2.82 11.37
C THR A 24 6.52 2.71 10.03
N LEU A 25 5.52 3.54 9.78
CA LEU A 25 4.82 3.58 8.50
C LEU A 25 5.73 4.03 7.36
N HIS A 26 6.57 5.04 7.59
CA HIS A 26 7.58 5.46 6.62
C HIS A 26 8.55 4.33 6.27
N ALA A 27 9.13 3.68 7.29
CA ALA A 27 10.03 2.54 7.08
C ALA A 27 9.34 1.39 6.32
N ARG A 28 8.07 1.13 6.61
CA ARG A 28 7.27 0.10 5.92
C ARG A 28 7.04 0.45 4.46
N ILE A 29 6.68 1.71 4.15
CA ILE A 29 6.50 2.19 2.78
C ILE A 29 7.81 2.07 2.00
N THR A 30 8.94 2.46 2.60
CA THR A 30 10.28 2.31 1.99
C THR A 30 10.57 0.84 1.68
N SER A 31 10.39 -0.07 2.63
CA SER A 31 10.61 -1.50 2.40
C SER A 31 9.70 -2.07 1.30
N MET A 32 8.44 -1.64 1.22
CA MET A 32 7.51 -2.08 0.17
C MET A 32 7.92 -1.53 -1.21
N ARG A 33 8.49 -0.32 -1.27
CA ARG A 33 9.08 0.21 -2.51
C ARG A 33 10.31 -0.58 -2.93
N GLU A 34 11.23 -0.89 -2.01
CA GLU A 34 12.43 -1.70 -2.29
C GLU A 34 12.09 -3.10 -2.79
N LYS A 35 10.99 -3.68 -2.29
CA LYS A 35 10.43 -4.96 -2.78
C LYS A 35 9.73 -4.86 -4.14
N GLY A 36 9.64 -3.66 -4.71
CA GLY A 36 8.97 -3.41 -5.99
C GLY A 36 7.46 -3.51 -5.91
N TRP A 37 6.86 -3.31 -4.73
CA TRP A 37 5.40 -3.36 -4.53
C TRP A 37 4.74 -1.98 -4.66
N LEU A 38 5.49 -0.91 -4.39
CA LEU A 38 5.02 0.47 -4.50
C LEU A 38 5.84 1.26 -5.51
N LEU A 39 5.16 2.13 -6.24
CA LEU A 39 5.75 3.26 -6.95
C LEU A 39 5.34 4.56 -6.26
N LEU A 40 6.26 5.52 -6.24
CA LEU A 40 6.03 6.85 -5.69
C LEU A 40 6.16 7.87 -6.81
N HIS A 41 5.04 8.51 -7.15
CA HIS A 41 4.98 9.52 -8.20
C HIS A 41 4.89 10.93 -7.59
N ASP A 42 5.43 11.91 -8.29
CA ASP A 42 5.19 13.30 -7.95
C ASP A 42 3.71 13.67 -8.13
N THR A 43 3.23 14.58 -7.30
CA THR A 43 1.93 15.22 -7.48
C THR A 43 2.11 16.69 -7.89
N GLU A 44 1.01 17.38 -8.18
CA GLU A 44 1.00 18.83 -8.40
C GLU A 44 1.61 19.61 -7.21
N ASP A 45 1.51 19.06 -5.99
CA ASP A 45 2.29 19.53 -4.83
C ASP A 45 3.60 18.71 -4.75
N ALA A 46 4.73 19.36 -5.01
CA ALA A 46 6.06 18.75 -4.94
C ALA A 46 6.42 18.17 -3.55
N ARG A 47 5.68 18.54 -2.50
CA ARG A 47 5.87 18.01 -1.14
C ARG A 47 5.10 16.70 -0.91
N ARG A 48 4.30 16.25 -1.87
CA ARG A 48 3.49 15.04 -1.77
C ARG A 48 3.91 14.04 -2.84
N LYS A 49 4.17 12.82 -2.39
CA LYS A 49 4.40 11.66 -3.27
C LYS A 49 3.14 10.80 -3.28
N GLN A 50 2.57 10.59 -4.45
CA GLN A 50 1.47 9.67 -4.70
C GLN A 50 1.96 8.24 -4.57
N VAL A 51 1.22 7.40 -3.85
CA VAL A 51 1.50 5.96 -3.73
C VAL A 51 0.67 5.21 -4.78
N GLU A 52 1.33 4.36 -5.55
CA GLU A 52 0.69 3.44 -6.49
C GLU A 52 1.16 2.01 -6.28
N LEU A 53 0.26 1.05 -6.49
CA LEU A 53 0.59 -0.37 -6.45
C LEU A 53 1.19 -0.80 -7.78
N THR A 54 2.24 -1.61 -7.71
CA THR A 54 2.78 -2.27 -8.91
C THR A 54 1.94 -3.50 -9.28
N PRO A 55 2.06 -3.99 -10.53
CA PRO A 55 1.51 -5.30 -10.89
C PRO A 55 2.00 -6.45 -10.01
N ALA A 56 3.22 -6.36 -9.44
CA ALA A 56 3.73 -7.36 -8.52
C ALA A 56 2.98 -7.36 -7.19
N ALA A 57 2.63 -6.18 -6.66
CA ALA A 57 1.81 -6.06 -5.45
C ALA A 57 0.39 -6.59 -5.66
N LEU A 58 -0.22 -6.30 -6.81
CA LEU A 58 -1.56 -6.83 -7.14
C LEU A 58 -1.57 -8.36 -7.16
N ARG A 59 -0.58 -8.99 -7.81
CA ARG A 59 -0.44 -10.46 -7.80
C ARG A 59 -0.24 -11.05 -6.40
N LEU A 60 0.46 -10.32 -5.51
CA LEU A 60 0.61 -10.74 -4.12
C LEU A 60 -0.74 -10.69 -3.39
N PHE A 61 -1.54 -9.65 -3.61
CA PHE A 61 -2.87 -9.55 -3.03
C PHE A 61 -3.82 -10.64 -3.53
N ASP A 62 -3.75 -11.03 -4.80
CA ASP A 62 -4.54 -12.15 -5.32
C ASP A 62 -4.23 -13.45 -4.56
N LYS A 63 -2.95 -13.77 -4.41
CA LYS A 63 -2.49 -14.95 -3.63
C LYS A 63 -2.92 -14.87 -2.17
N LEU A 64 -2.85 -13.68 -1.58
CA LEU A 64 -3.28 -13.44 -0.21
C LEU A 64 -4.78 -13.67 -0.04
N ALA A 65 -5.59 -13.16 -0.98
CA ALA A 65 -7.04 -13.34 -0.98
C ALA A 65 -7.44 -14.81 -1.11
N GLU A 66 -6.77 -15.56 -2.00
CA GLU A 66 -6.97 -17.02 -2.11
C GLU A 66 -6.64 -17.75 -0.81
N ALA A 67 -5.51 -17.40 -0.17
CA ALA A 67 -5.10 -18.00 1.09
C ALA A 67 -6.10 -17.70 2.21
N PHE A 68 -6.59 -16.46 2.32
CA PHE A 68 -7.64 -16.11 3.26
C PHE A 68 -8.95 -16.85 2.99
N ALA A 69 -9.36 -16.96 1.74
CA ALA A 69 -10.58 -17.68 1.37
C ALA A 69 -10.48 -19.18 1.72
N LYS A 70 -9.30 -19.79 1.56
CA LYS A 70 -9.04 -21.17 2.00
C LYS A 70 -9.10 -21.29 3.52
N ALA A 71 -8.41 -20.40 4.25
CA ALA A 71 -8.40 -20.43 5.71
C ALA A 71 -9.80 -20.22 6.31
N ALA A 72 -10.60 -19.32 5.73
CA ALA A 72 -11.95 -19.02 6.19
C ALA A 72 -12.94 -20.18 6.00
N LYS A 73 -12.68 -21.09 5.05
CA LYS A 73 -13.55 -22.26 4.80
C LYS A 73 -13.37 -23.38 5.83
N GLY A 74 -12.36 -23.29 6.70
CA GLY A 74 -11.91 -24.42 7.51
C GLY A 74 -11.22 -25.45 6.62
N SER A 75 -10.10 -25.99 7.08
CA SER A 75 -9.45 -27.14 6.45
C SER A 75 -10.41 -28.32 6.33
#